data_AF-A0A944Q8S9-F1
#
_entry.id   AF-A0A944Q8S9-F1
#
_cell.length_a   1.000
_cell.length_b   1.000
_cell.length_c   1.000
_cell.angle_alpha   90.00
_cell.angle_beta   90.00
_cell.angle_gamma   90.00
#
_symmetry.space_group_name_H-M   'P 1'
#
loop_
_entity.id
_entity.type
_entity.pdbx_description
1 polymer ?
#
loop_
_entity_poly.entity_id
_entity_poly.type
_entity_poly.pdbx_seq_one_letter_code
_entity_poly.pdbx_strand_id
1 'polypeptide(L)'
;MYTGKRLTLPVPELLGHASAEAEAHPPRFRTIIGLLLLPLVLIFVNTGLNTLAASGVLPESARNELWFQLLRTLGETPVALLIAVLVAVFVLGSRRGVHGGAIEKLLESSLGPVCSVILITGAGGMFGGVLPTSGIGSALADVLGNLGIPLIVAGFLISAILRIAQGSATVALTTTAGLIAPAVAAAGLNGMQIAALVIAVAAGSVVVSHVNDSGFWLVGRFFGMDVKTTLLTWTVMETLIGVMGFAIAAIIFWLAGVAG
;
A
#
# COMPACT_ATOMS: atom_id res chain seq x y z
N MET A 1 -3.96 22.76 -5.09
CA MET A 1 -3.69 23.82 -6.11
C MET A 1 -2.40 24.64 -5.84
N TYR A 2 -1.71 24.51 -4.70
CA TYR A 2 -0.47 25.27 -4.40
C TYR A 2 0.73 24.77 -5.23
N THR A 3 0.96 23.46 -5.26
CA THR A 3 2.07 22.84 -6.01
C THR A 3 1.89 22.94 -7.52
N GLY A 4 0.68 22.70 -8.04
CA GLY A 4 0.39 22.74 -9.48
C GLY A 4 0.47 24.13 -10.14
N LYS A 5 0.56 25.22 -9.35
CA LYS A 5 0.83 26.57 -9.88
C LYS A 5 2.33 26.91 -9.94
N ARG A 6 3.19 26.14 -9.26
CA ARG A 6 4.64 26.40 -9.14
C ARG A 6 5.51 25.33 -9.80
N LEU A 7 4.94 24.16 -10.06
CA LEU A 7 5.61 23.02 -10.66
C LEU A 7 4.88 22.61 -11.94
N THR A 8 5.45 23.02 -13.07
CA THR A 8 5.13 22.52 -14.39
C THR A 8 6.09 21.39 -14.72
N LEU A 9 5.59 20.16 -14.60
CA LEU A 9 6.35 18.97 -14.98
C LEU A 9 6.05 18.65 -16.45
N PRO A 10 7.07 18.32 -17.26
CA PRO A 10 6.83 17.84 -18.62
C PRO A 10 6.06 16.52 -18.58
N VAL A 11 5.30 16.23 -19.65
CA VAL A 11 4.60 14.94 -19.77
C VAL A 11 5.66 13.83 -19.71
N PRO A 12 5.55 12.86 -18.78
CA PRO A 12 6.57 11.85 -18.62
C PRO A 12 6.72 10.98 -19.87
N GLU A 13 7.94 10.87 -20.40
CA GLU A 13 8.27 9.99 -21.52
C GLU A 13 7.98 8.51 -21.22
N LEU A 14 7.93 8.14 -19.93
CA LEU A 14 7.61 6.80 -19.46
C LEU A 14 6.20 6.34 -19.89
N LEU A 15 5.25 7.27 -20.04
CA LEU A 15 3.91 6.98 -20.56
C LEU A 15 3.91 6.81 -22.09
N GLY A 16 5.05 7.01 -22.73
CA GLY A 16 5.21 7.05 -24.18
C GLY A 16 4.57 8.28 -24.81
N HIS A 17 5.07 8.64 -25.98
CA HIS A 17 4.18 9.25 -26.97
C HIS A 17 3.40 8.10 -27.60
N ALA A 18 2.08 8.26 -27.74
CA ALA A 18 1.30 7.27 -28.46
C ALA A 18 1.93 7.10 -29.86
N SER A 19 2.36 5.89 -30.20
CA SER A 19 2.82 5.63 -31.56
C SER A 19 1.65 5.95 -32.50
N ALA A 20 1.93 6.44 -33.70
CA ALA A 20 0.90 6.72 -34.71
C ALA A 20 -0.04 5.52 -34.93
N GLU A 21 0.46 4.31 -34.70
CA GLU A 21 -0.27 3.04 -34.78
C GLU A 21 -1.20 2.78 -33.57
N ALA A 22 -0.80 3.20 -32.37
CA ALA A 22 -1.62 3.13 -31.15
C ALA A 22 -2.76 4.17 -31.18
N GLU A 23 -2.54 5.33 -31.81
CA GLU A 23 -3.59 6.32 -32.07
C GLU A 23 -4.56 5.85 -33.17
N ALA A 24 -4.04 5.18 -34.21
CA ALA A 24 -4.87 4.66 -35.31
C ALA A 24 -5.80 3.51 -34.87
N HIS A 25 -5.37 2.68 -33.93
CA HIS A 25 -6.17 1.58 -33.39
C HIS A 25 -6.09 1.57 -31.86
N PRO A 26 -6.97 2.29 -31.13
CA PRO A 26 -7.01 2.21 -29.67
C PRO A 26 -7.72 0.93 -29.19
N PRO A 27 -7.33 0.37 -28.03
CA PRO A 27 -8.09 -0.72 -27.43
C PRO A 27 -9.48 -0.23 -27.02
N ARG A 28 -10.49 -1.11 -27.11
CA ARG A 28 -11.85 -0.76 -26.72
C ARG A 28 -11.88 -0.35 -25.24
N PHE A 29 -12.61 0.72 -24.92
CA PHE A 29 -12.75 1.22 -23.55
C PHE A 29 -13.11 0.11 -22.54
N ARG A 30 -14.07 -0.77 -22.89
CA ARG A 30 -14.47 -1.91 -22.06
C ARG A 30 -13.33 -2.87 -21.74
N THR A 31 -12.39 -3.05 -22.66
CA THR A 31 -11.22 -3.91 -22.48
C THR A 31 -10.27 -3.31 -21.43
N ILE A 32 -10.04 -2.00 -21.49
CA ILE A 32 -9.20 -1.29 -20.51
C ILE A 32 -9.84 -1.37 -19.13
N ILE A 33 -11.14 -1.05 -19.02
CA ILE A 33 -11.87 -1.12 -17.75
C ILE A 33 -11.86 -2.55 -17.20
N GLY A 34 -12.09 -3.57 -18.04
CA GLY A 34 -12.04 -4.96 -17.62
C GLY A 34 -10.67 -5.39 -17.09
N LEU A 35 -9.59 -4.94 -17.73
CA LEU A 35 -8.21 -5.20 -17.30
C LEU A 35 -7.87 -4.55 -15.97
N LEU A 36 -8.33 -3.32 -15.74
CA LEU A 36 -8.14 -2.60 -14.47
C LEU A 36 -8.96 -3.21 -13.33
N LEU A 37 -10.18 -3.67 -13.62
CA LEU A 37 -11.07 -4.26 -12.63
C LEU A 37 -10.72 -5.71 -12.28
N LEU A 38 -10.08 -6.45 -13.18
CA LEU A 38 -9.76 -7.86 -12.98
C LEU A 38 -8.99 -8.15 -11.67
N PRO A 39 -7.81 -7.53 -11.40
CA PRO A 39 -7.09 -7.79 -10.15
C PRO A 39 -7.89 -7.33 -8.93
N LEU A 40 -8.64 -6.23 -9.04
CA LEU A 40 -9.47 -5.71 -7.95
C LEU A 40 -10.56 -6.69 -7.54
N VAL A 41 -11.27 -7.25 -8.52
CA VAL A 41 -12.32 -8.26 -8.28
C VAL A 41 -11.74 -9.51 -7.64
N LEU A 42 -10.60 -10.01 -8.12
CA LEU A 42 -9.94 -11.17 -7.53
C LEU A 42 -9.56 -10.92 -6.06
N ILE A 43 -8.95 -9.77 -5.76
CA ILE A 43 -8.58 -9.40 -4.39
C ILE A 43 -9.83 -9.29 -3.50
N PHE A 44 -10.90 -8.67 -3.99
CA PHE A 44 -12.16 -8.58 -3.26
C PHE A 44 -12.83 -9.92 -3.01
N VAL A 45 -12.67 -10.90 -3.90
CA VAL A 45 -13.14 -12.27 -3.63
C VAL A 45 -12.40 -12.85 -2.43
N ASN A 46 -11.08 -12.73 -2.35
CA ASN A 46 -10.31 -13.21 -1.18
C ASN A 46 -10.72 -12.47 0.11
N THR A 47 -10.74 -11.13 0.09
CA THR A 47 -11.14 -10.33 1.25
C THR A 47 -12.57 -10.63 1.70
N GLY A 48 -13.51 -10.73 0.75
CA GLY A 48 -14.90 -11.05 1.03
C GLY A 48 -15.08 -12.44 1.64
N LEU A 49 -14.40 -13.46 1.09
CA LEU A 49 -14.42 -14.81 1.62
C LEU A 49 -13.87 -14.89 3.05
N ASN A 50 -12.74 -14.24 3.32
CA ASN A 50 -12.17 -14.19 4.68
C ASN A 50 -13.09 -13.46 5.66
N THR A 51 -13.73 -12.38 5.23
CA THR A 51 -14.67 -11.62 6.07
C THR A 51 -15.92 -12.44 6.39
N LEU A 52 -16.51 -13.09 5.39
CA LEU A 52 -17.68 -13.97 5.57
C LEU A 52 -17.38 -15.19 6.46
N ALA A 53 -16.17 -15.73 6.34
CA ALA A 53 -15.71 -16.81 7.18
C ALA A 53 -15.44 -16.36 8.62
N ALA A 54 -14.97 -15.12 8.84
CA ALA A 54 -14.76 -14.56 10.16
C ALA A 54 -16.08 -14.14 10.85
N SER A 55 -17.07 -13.71 10.07
CA SER A 55 -18.39 -13.33 10.58
C SER A 55 -19.32 -14.51 10.87
N GLY A 56 -18.86 -15.75 10.69
CA GLY A 56 -19.63 -16.97 10.95
C GLY A 56 -20.76 -17.23 9.95
N VAL A 57 -20.80 -16.52 8.82
CA VAL A 57 -21.82 -16.70 7.77
C VAL A 57 -21.55 -17.96 6.96
N LEU A 58 -20.26 -18.30 6.77
CA LEU A 58 -19.84 -19.54 6.13
C LEU A 58 -19.60 -20.64 7.18
N PRO A 59 -19.99 -21.90 6.90
CA PRO A 59 -19.62 -23.03 7.76
C PRO A 59 -18.11 -23.13 7.92
N GLU A 60 -17.63 -23.52 9.12
CA GLU A 60 -16.19 -23.78 9.37
C GLU A 60 -15.60 -24.81 8.37
N SER A 61 -16.41 -25.77 7.93
CA SER A 61 -16.03 -26.75 6.90
C SER A 61 -15.72 -26.13 5.53
N ALA A 62 -16.32 -24.98 5.21
CA ALA A 62 -16.12 -24.30 3.93
C ALA A 62 -14.66 -23.85 3.74
N ARG A 63 -13.91 -23.60 4.83
CA ARG A 63 -12.48 -23.23 4.74
C ARG A 63 -11.61 -24.36 4.19
N ASN A 64 -12.03 -25.61 4.39
CA ASN A 64 -11.30 -26.80 3.95
C ASN A 64 -11.71 -27.24 2.54
N GLU A 65 -12.76 -26.65 1.97
CA GLU A 65 -13.22 -26.97 0.62
C GLU A 65 -12.25 -26.44 -0.44
N LEU A 66 -12.06 -27.23 -1.49
CA LEU A 66 -11.12 -26.91 -2.57
C LEU A 66 -11.49 -25.60 -3.28
N TRP A 67 -12.78 -25.34 -3.51
CA TRP A 67 -13.24 -24.12 -4.17
C TRP A 67 -12.88 -22.86 -3.36
N PHE A 68 -12.96 -22.94 -2.03
CA PHE A 68 -12.64 -21.84 -1.13
C PHE A 68 -11.15 -21.54 -1.19
N GLN A 69 -10.31 -22.57 -1.11
CA GLN A 69 -8.86 -22.42 -1.17
C GLN A 69 -8.39 -21.88 -2.53
N LEU A 70 -8.99 -22.34 -3.64
CA LEU A 70 -8.68 -21.85 -4.97
C LEU A 70 -9.04 -20.38 -5.13
N LEU A 71 -10.26 -19.97 -4.76
CA LEU A 71 -10.69 -18.57 -4.86
C LEU A 71 -9.85 -17.65 -3.96
N ARG A 72 -9.49 -18.12 -2.77
CA ARG A 72 -8.58 -17.41 -1.86
C ARG A 72 -7.21 -17.20 -2.50
N THR A 73 -6.64 -18.27 -3.07
CA THR A 73 -5.32 -18.24 -3.72
C THR A 73 -5.31 -17.33 -4.94
N LEU A 74 -6.35 -17.37 -5.77
CA LEU A 74 -6.48 -16.49 -6.94
C LEU A 74 -6.62 -15.01 -6.56
N GLY A 75 -7.23 -14.73 -5.40
CA GLY A 75 -7.37 -13.38 -4.87
C GLY A 75 -6.22 -12.94 -3.97
N GLU A 76 -5.16 -13.74 -3.79
CA GLU A 76 -3.94 -13.24 -3.16
C GLU A 76 -3.32 -12.16 -4.05
N THR A 77 -2.90 -11.05 -3.44
CA THR A 77 -2.48 -9.83 -4.19
C THR A 77 -1.40 -10.13 -5.25
N PRO A 78 -0.32 -10.88 -4.97
CA PRO A 78 0.68 -11.21 -5.98
C PRO A 78 0.13 -12.06 -7.13
N VAL A 79 -0.79 -13.00 -6.83
CA VAL A 79 -1.39 -13.91 -7.82
C VAL A 79 -2.36 -13.14 -8.71
N ALA A 80 -3.23 -12.32 -8.12
CA ALA A 80 -4.19 -11.49 -8.85
C ALA A 80 -3.48 -10.51 -9.81
N LEU A 81 -2.39 -9.86 -9.35
CA LEU A 81 -1.59 -8.97 -10.18
C LEU A 81 -0.85 -9.73 -11.31
N LEU A 82 -0.32 -10.92 -11.03
CA LEU A 82 0.30 -11.77 -12.06
C LEU A 82 -0.72 -12.15 -13.15
N ILE A 83 -1.91 -12.60 -12.75
CA ILE A 83 -3.00 -12.91 -13.68
C ILE A 83 -3.35 -11.69 -14.52
N ALA A 84 -3.46 -10.50 -13.91
CA ALA A 84 -3.75 -9.27 -14.63
C ALA A 84 -2.68 -8.92 -15.66
N VAL A 85 -1.40 -9.08 -15.34
CA VAL A 85 -0.29 -8.87 -16.28
C VAL A 85 -0.33 -9.87 -17.44
N LEU A 86 -0.55 -11.16 -17.16
CA LEU A 86 -0.64 -12.19 -18.21
C LEU A 86 -1.82 -11.93 -19.16
N VAL A 87 -2.97 -11.56 -18.60
CA VAL A 87 -4.16 -11.19 -19.38
C VAL A 87 -3.90 -9.91 -20.17
N ALA A 88 -3.19 -8.92 -19.62
CA ALA A 88 -2.83 -7.68 -20.32
C ALA A 88 -1.94 -7.98 -21.53
N VAL A 89 -0.89 -8.79 -21.34
CA VAL A 89 0.03 -9.21 -22.41
C VAL A 89 -0.74 -9.92 -23.53
N PHE A 90 -1.64 -10.84 -23.18
CA PHE A 90 -2.43 -11.56 -24.17
C PHE A 90 -3.43 -10.65 -24.92
N VAL A 91 -4.19 -9.83 -24.19
CA VAL A 91 -5.30 -9.04 -24.75
C VAL A 91 -4.81 -7.79 -25.48
N LEU A 92 -3.80 -7.10 -24.95
CA LEU A 92 -3.27 -5.86 -25.53
C LEU A 92 -2.08 -6.10 -26.45
N GLY A 93 -1.34 -7.19 -26.28
CA GLY A 93 -0.24 -7.59 -27.16
C GLY A 93 -0.70 -8.58 -28.24
N SER A 94 -0.71 -9.87 -27.90
CA SER A 94 -0.86 -10.96 -28.87
C SER A 94 -2.16 -10.88 -29.69
N ARG A 95 -3.29 -10.58 -29.05
CA ARG A 95 -4.59 -10.47 -29.73
C ARG A 95 -4.71 -9.27 -30.68
N ARG A 96 -3.79 -8.31 -30.58
CA ARG A 96 -3.74 -7.10 -31.43
C ARG A 96 -2.67 -7.18 -32.51
N GLY A 97 -2.05 -8.34 -32.69
CA GLY A 97 -1.01 -8.56 -33.71
C GLY A 97 0.40 -8.12 -33.29
N VAL A 98 0.62 -7.75 -32.02
CA VAL A 98 1.98 -7.49 -31.51
C VAL A 98 2.67 -8.83 -31.32
N HIS A 99 3.75 -9.07 -32.06
CA HIS A 99 4.49 -10.33 -32.04
C HIS A 99 5.51 -10.41 -30.89
N GLY A 100 5.90 -11.63 -30.53
CA GLY A 100 6.65 -11.97 -29.31
C GLY A 100 7.86 -11.09 -29.00
N GLY A 101 8.72 -10.79 -29.99
CA GLY A 101 9.90 -9.95 -29.75
C GLY A 101 9.59 -8.50 -29.35
N ALA A 102 8.46 -7.95 -29.80
CA ALA A 102 8.02 -6.62 -29.38
C ALA A 102 7.41 -6.65 -27.96
N ILE A 103 6.71 -7.74 -27.61
CA ILE A 103 6.18 -7.95 -26.25
C ILE A 103 7.34 -8.13 -25.25
N GLU A 104 8.33 -8.94 -25.60
CA GLU A 104 9.52 -9.18 -24.79
C GLU A 104 10.27 -7.87 -24.50
N LYS A 105 10.58 -7.10 -25.55
CA LYS A 105 11.24 -5.79 -25.43
C LYS A 105 10.43 -4.82 -24.55
N LEU A 106 9.11 -4.82 -24.66
CA LEU A 106 8.23 -3.99 -23.82
C LEU A 106 8.34 -4.39 -22.35
N LEU A 107 8.26 -5.68 -22.04
CA LEU A 107 8.39 -6.20 -20.68
C LEU A 107 9.78 -5.89 -20.10
N GLU A 108 10.86 -6.10 -20.87
CA GLU A 108 12.23 -5.78 -20.46
C GLU A 108 12.40 -4.27 -20.18
N SER A 109 11.91 -3.41 -21.06
CA SER A 109 11.99 -1.95 -20.88
C SER A 109 11.26 -1.45 -19.64
N SER A 110 10.24 -2.18 -19.19
CA SER A 110 9.46 -1.87 -17.98
C SER A 110 10.21 -2.20 -16.69
N LEU A 111 11.20 -3.10 -16.73
CA LEU A 111 11.96 -3.50 -15.54
C LEU A 111 12.88 -2.38 -15.04
N GLY A 112 13.52 -1.62 -15.93
CA GLY A 112 14.47 -0.56 -15.55
C GLY A 112 13.89 0.47 -14.57
N PRO A 113 12.74 1.09 -14.88
CA PRO A 113 12.08 2.04 -13.99
C PRO A 113 11.71 1.47 -12.62
N VAL A 114 11.28 0.20 -12.57
CA VAL A 114 10.72 -0.47 -11.38
C VAL A 114 11.80 -1.18 -10.54
N CYS A 115 12.96 -1.50 -11.09
CA CYS A 115 14.01 -2.26 -10.40
C CYS A 115 14.44 -1.63 -9.06
N SER A 116 14.67 -0.32 -9.03
CA SER A 116 15.02 0.37 -7.77
C SER A 116 13.90 0.30 -6.73
N VAL A 117 12.63 0.37 -7.17
CA VAL A 117 11.44 0.30 -6.32
C VAL A 117 11.37 -1.08 -5.67
N ILE A 118 11.63 -2.15 -6.44
CA ILE A 118 11.68 -3.53 -5.93
C ILE A 118 12.80 -3.70 -4.91
N LEU A 119 14.02 -3.25 -5.22
CA LEU A 119 15.17 -3.39 -4.32
C LEU A 119 14.96 -2.66 -2.99
N ILE A 120 14.46 -1.42 -3.04
CA ILE A 120 14.18 -0.63 -1.84
C ILE A 120 13.05 -1.25 -1.02
N THR A 121 11.97 -1.70 -1.67
CA THR A 121 10.85 -2.38 -0.99
C THR A 121 11.30 -3.69 -0.33
N GLY A 122 12.10 -4.49 -1.03
CA GLY A 122 12.63 -5.75 -0.51
C GLY A 122 13.53 -5.55 0.71
N ALA A 123 14.43 -4.56 0.66
CA ALA A 123 15.28 -4.19 1.79
C ALA A 123 14.46 -3.72 3.00
N GLY A 124 13.45 -2.85 2.77
CA GLY A 124 12.53 -2.40 3.82
C GLY A 124 11.72 -3.52 4.45
N GLY A 125 11.28 -4.50 3.66
CA GLY A 125 10.56 -5.68 4.14
C GLY A 125 11.41 -6.58 5.05
N MET A 126 12.67 -6.84 4.66
CA MET A 126 13.60 -7.60 5.52
C MET A 126 13.84 -6.86 6.85
N PHE A 127 14.07 -5.55 6.80
CA PHE A 127 14.28 -4.74 8.01
C PHE A 127 13.04 -4.77 8.92
N GLY A 128 11.84 -4.65 8.36
CA GLY A 128 10.57 -4.79 9.08
C GLY A 128 10.38 -6.14 9.76
N GLY A 129 10.97 -7.22 9.24
CA GLY A 129 10.97 -8.55 9.86
C GLY A 129 11.96 -8.69 11.03
N VAL A 130 13.09 -7.97 10.99
CA VAL A 130 14.11 -7.99 12.05
C VAL A 130 13.72 -7.10 13.24
N LEU A 131 12.96 -6.03 13.01
CA LEU A 131 12.58 -5.09 14.08
C LEU A 131 11.78 -5.75 15.21
N PRO A 132 10.71 -6.53 14.97
CA PRO A 132 10.01 -7.27 16.03
C PRO A 132 10.91 -8.23 16.81
N THR A 133 11.80 -8.94 16.11
CA THR A 133 12.66 -9.96 16.71
C THR A 133 13.82 -9.35 17.51
N SER A 134 14.19 -8.11 17.22
CA SER A 134 15.22 -7.36 17.96
C SER A 134 14.77 -6.86 19.34
N GLY A 135 13.47 -6.88 19.64
CA GLY A 135 12.91 -6.32 20.88
C GLY A 135 12.84 -4.78 20.91
N ILE A 136 13.22 -4.08 19.83
CA ILE A 136 13.16 -2.62 19.79
C ILE A 136 11.73 -2.09 19.88
N GLY A 137 10.76 -2.84 19.35
CA GLY A 137 9.35 -2.47 19.39
C GLY A 137 8.74 -2.55 20.78
N SER A 138 9.10 -3.57 21.58
CA SER A 138 8.72 -3.64 22.99
C SER A 138 9.38 -2.54 23.80
N ALA A 139 10.66 -2.26 23.57
CA ALA A 139 11.35 -1.15 24.22
C ALA A 139 10.69 0.21 23.92
N LEU A 140 10.27 0.45 22.67
CA LEU A 140 9.54 1.66 22.29
C LEU A 140 8.16 1.74 22.99
N ALA A 141 7.44 0.63 23.05
CA ALA A 141 6.15 0.56 23.74
C ALA A 141 6.29 0.84 25.25
N ASP A 142 7.31 0.28 25.90
CA ASP A 142 7.60 0.50 27.33
C ASP A 142 7.96 1.95 27.62
N VAL A 143 8.82 2.57 26.79
CA VAL A 143 9.20 3.99 26.94
C VAL A 143 7.98 4.90 26.80
N LEU A 144 7.16 4.68 25.76
CA LEU A 144 5.98 5.51 25.52
C LEU A 144 4.90 5.30 26.60
N GLY A 145 4.76 4.08 27.12
CA GLY A 145 3.89 3.75 28.24
C GLY A 145 4.32 4.44 29.55
N ASN A 146 5.61 4.42 29.87
CA ASN A 146 6.17 5.10 31.05
C ASN A 146 6.03 6.63 30.99
N LEU A 147 5.97 7.21 29.79
CA LEU A 147 5.73 8.63 29.57
C LEU A 147 4.25 9.02 29.70
N GLY A 148 3.34 8.07 29.95
CA GLY A 148 1.90 8.33 30.03
C GLY A 148 1.28 8.75 28.70
N ILE A 149 1.92 8.44 27.58
CA ILE A 149 1.43 8.82 26.24
C ILE A 149 0.22 7.94 25.91
N PRO A 150 -0.92 8.53 25.46
CA PRO A 150 -2.08 7.73 25.08
C PRO A 150 -1.76 6.72 23.97
N LEU A 151 -2.32 5.52 24.05
CA LEU A 151 -2.02 4.42 23.14
C LEU A 151 -2.19 4.78 21.66
N ILE A 152 -3.17 5.63 21.32
CA ILE A 152 -3.37 6.13 19.96
C ILE A 152 -2.22 6.99 19.44
N VAL A 153 -1.66 7.84 20.30
CA VAL A 153 -0.51 8.67 19.97
C VAL A 153 0.73 7.79 19.85
N ALA A 154 0.91 6.84 20.77
CA ALA A 154 2.01 5.89 20.74
C ALA A 154 1.99 5.05 19.44
N GLY A 155 0.83 4.53 19.04
CA GLY A 155 0.67 3.78 17.79
C GLY A 155 1.05 4.59 16.55
N PHE A 156 0.61 5.85 16.46
CA PHE A 156 1.00 6.75 15.37
C PHE A 156 2.52 7.01 15.35
N LEU A 157 3.12 7.33 16.51
CA LEU A 157 4.54 7.64 16.61
C LEU A 157 5.43 6.44 16.31
N ILE A 158 5.11 5.26 16.84
CA ILE A 158 5.83 4.01 16.53
C ILE A 158 5.76 3.77 15.02
N SER A 159 4.57 3.87 14.41
CA SER A 159 4.43 3.66 12.98
C SER A 159 5.20 4.68 12.14
N ALA A 160 5.19 5.95 12.53
CA ALA A 160 5.96 7.00 11.88
C ALA A 160 7.47 6.76 11.98
N ILE A 161 7.97 6.38 13.15
CA ILE A 161 9.39 6.06 13.36
C ILE A 161 9.80 4.87 12.48
N LEU A 162 8.99 3.81 12.47
CA LEU A 162 9.25 2.64 11.64
C LEU A 162 9.20 2.99 10.15
N ARG A 163 8.22 3.80 9.72
CA ARG A 163 8.14 4.31 8.35
C ARG A 163 9.38 5.09 7.96
N ILE A 164 9.85 6.00 8.80
CA ILE A 164 11.08 6.79 8.56
C ILE A 164 12.31 5.88 8.47
N ALA A 165 12.37 4.81 9.25
CA ALA A 165 13.52 3.90 9.26
C ALA A 165 13.53 2.95 8.05
N GLN A 166 12.41 2.32 7.76
CA GLN A 166 12.34 1.20 6.80
C GLN A 166 11.78 1.59 5.42
N GLY A 167 11.12 2.75 5.33
CA GLY A 167 10.62 3.29 4.07
C GLY A 167 9.39 2.62 3.48
N SER A 168 8.87 1.48 3.97
CA SER A 168 7.62 0.88 3.48
C SER A 168 6.42 1.17 4.40
N ALA A 169 5.34 1.72 3.83
CA ALA A 169 4.11 2.07 4.55
C ALA A 169 3.35 0.83 5.03
N THR A 170 3.27 -0.20 4.19
CA THR A 170 2.56 -1.44 4.54
C THR A 170 3.30 -2.20 5.63
N VAL A 171 4.63 -2.30 5.51
CA VAL A 171 5.47 -2.93 6.53
C VAL A 171 5.38 -2.14 7.83
N ALA A 172 5.25 -0.80 7.79
CA ALA A 172 5.31 0.02 9.01
C ALA A 172 4.04 -0.15 9.80
N LEU A 173 2.93 -0.18 9.07
CA LEU A 173 1.61 -0.47 9.58
C LEU A 173 1.58 -1.87 10.21
N THR A 174 1.95 -2.92 9.46
CA THR A 174 1.83 -4.30 9.95
C THR A 174 2.79 -4.60 11.10
N THR A 175 4.03 -4.11 11.03
CA THR A 175 4.99 -4.23 12.12
C THR A 175 4.47 -3.51 13.38
N THR A 176 4.00 -2.27 13.26
CA THR A 176 3.44 -1.53 14.41
C THR A 176 2.22 -2.23 15.00
N ALA A 177 1.30 -2.71 14.15
CA ALA A 177 0.11 -3.43 14.59
C ALA A 177 0.49 -4.67 15.41
N GLY A 178 1.50 -5.44 14.98
CA GLY A 178 2.02 -6.58 15.74
C GLY A 178 2.64 -6.18 17.09
N LEU A 179 3.35 -5.05 17.13
CA LEU A 179 4.00 -4.56 18.35
C LEU A 179 3.01 -4.06 19.40
N ILE A 180 1.95 -3.36 18.99
CA ILE A 180 0.98 -2.78 19.93
C ILE A 180 -0.19 -3.72 20.27
N ALA A 181 -0.34 -4.85 19.56
CA ALA A 181 -1.45 -5.79 19.75
C ALA A 181 -1.66 -6.21 21.22
N PRO A 182 -0.61 -6.56 22.01
CA PRO A 182 -0.78 -6.90 23.42
C PRO A 182 -1.31 -5.73 24.26
N ALA A 183 -0.84 -4.51 23.99
CA ALA A 183 -1.28 -3.30 24.68
C ALA A 183 -2.75 -2.97 24.36
N VAL A 184 -3.16 -3.17 23.11
CA VAL A 184 -4.56 -3.00 22.69
C VAL A 184 -5.49 -3.99 23.39
N ALA A 185 -5.06 -5.25 23.49
CA ALA A 185 -5.82 -6.29 24.20
C ALA A 185 -5.98 -5.99 25.70
N ALA A 186 -4.95 -5.41 26.33
CA ALA A 186 -4.98 -5.03 27.74
C ALA A 186 -5.75 -3.72 28.00
N ALA A 187 -5.88 -2.84 27.02
CA ALA A 187 -6.45 -1.51 27.19
C ALA A 187 -7.98 -1.46 27.30
N GLY A 188 -8.69 -2.57 27.06
CA GLY A 188 -10.15 -2.64 27.19
C GLY A 188 -10.91 -1.71 26.22
N LEU A 189 -10.32 -1.41 25.06
CA LEU A 189 -10.88 -0.49 24.08
C LEU A 189 -12.15 -1.04 23.42
N ASN A 190 -13.13 -0.17 23.15
CA ASN A 190 -14.30 -0.55 22.37
C ASN A 190 -13.97 -0.66 20.87
N GLY A 191 -14.87 -1.27 20.09
CA GLY A 191 -14.63 -1.52 18.65
C GLY A 191 -14.36 -0.25 17.84
N MET A 192 -14.96 0.89 18.19
CA MET A 192 -14.75 2.16 17.49
C MET A 192 -13.38 2.77 17.84
N GLN A 193 -12.94 2.64 19.10
CA GLN A 193 -11.59 3.03 19.51
C GLN A 193 -10.52 2.16 18.84
N ILE A 194 -10.75 0.86 18.69
CA ILE A 194 -9.84 -0.03 17.95
C ILE A 194 -9.78 0.38 16.47
N ALA A 195 -10.92 0.64 15.83
CA ALA A 195 -10.96 1.10 14.45
C ALA A 195 -10.21 2.44 14.27
N ALA A 196 -10.42 3.40 15.17
CA ALA A 196 -9.70 4.68 15.16
C ALA A 196 -8.19 4.50 15.38
N LEU A 197 -7.79 3.58 16.27
CA LEU A 197 -6.38 3.26 16.48
C LEU A 197 -5.73 2.65 15.22
N VAL A 198 -6.43 1.76 14.52
CA VAL A 198 -5.95 1.20 13.23
C VAL A 198 -5.73 2.32 12.21
N ILE A 199 -6.65 3.28 12.13
CA ILE A 199 -6.49 4.46 11.25
C ILE A 199 -5.30 5.31 11.70
N ALA A 200 -5.10 5.52 13.00
CA ALA A 200 -3.96 6.28 13.51
C ALA A 200 -2.61 5.61 13.18
N VAL A 201 -2.52 4.28 13.29
CA VAL A 201 -1.34 3.52 12.87
C VAL A 201 -1.13 3.62 11.36
N ALA A 202 -2.18 3.48 10.55
CA ALA A 202 -2.10 3.66 9.11
C ALA A 202 -1.69 5.08 8.70
N ALA A 203 -2.15 6.08 9.46
CA ALA A 203 -1.78 7.47 9.27
C ALA A 203 -0.29 7.73 9.62
N GLY A 204 0.23 7.07 10.65
CA GLY A 204 1.66 7.11 10.97
C GLY A 204 2.52 6.41 9.91
N SER A 205 2.01 5.39 9.25
CA SER A 205 2.78 4.65 8.26
C SER A 205 2.97 5.38 6.93
N VAL A 206 2.25 6.49 6.68
CA VAL A 206 2.37 7.27 5.45
C VAL A 206 3.25 8.51 5.59
N VAL A 207 3.47 9.02 6.81
CA VAL A 207 4.23 10.28 7.00
C VAL A 207 5.70 10.16 6.58
N VAL A 208 6.30 11.30 6.23
CA VAL A 208 7.74 11.45 5.99
C VAL A 208 8.29 10.39 5.02
N SER A 209 7.58 10.18 3.91
CA SER A 209 8.08 9.35 2.81
C SER A 209 9.31 10.01 2.17
N HIS A 210 10.48 9.39 2.24
CA HIS A 210 11.74 9.96 1.73
C HIS A 210 12.53 8.93 0.89
N VAL A 211 13.84 9.12 0.75
CA VAL A 211 14.70 8.33 -0.15
C VAL A 211 14.74 6.82 0.16
N ASN A 212 14.30 6.38 1.33
CA ASN A 212 14.16 4.96 1.64
C ASN A 212 12.78 4.38 1.25
N ASP A 213 11.84 5.20 0.79
CA ASP A 213 10.53 4.75 0.34
C ASP A 213 10.52 4.46 -1.16
N SER A 214 10.03 3.29 -1.53
CA SER A 214 9.87 2.91 -2.92
C SER A 214 8.78 3.74 -3.63
N GLY A 215 7.75 4.20 -2.90
CA GLY A 215 6.75 5.13 -3.40
C GLY A 215 7.33 6.49 -3.80
N PHE A 216 8.27 7.02 -3.01
CA PHE A 216 9.01 8.25 -3.31
C PHE A 216 9.72 8.15 -4.67
N TRP A 217 10.42 7.05 -4.92
CA TRP A 217 11.12 6.82 -6.19
C TRP A 217 10.17 6.53 -7.35
N LEU A 218 9.10 5.78 -7.10
CA LEU A 218 8.09 5.50 -8.11
C LEU A 218 7.49 6.81 -8.64
N VAL A 219 7.03 7.68 -7.75
CA VAL A 219 6.43 8.97 -8.14
C VAL A 219 7.46 9.91 -8.74
N GLY A 220 8.65 10.01 -8.13
CA GLY A 220 9.73 10.86 -8.66
C GLY A 220 10.09 10.49 -10.10
N ARG A 221 10.29 9.19 -10.38
CA ARG A 221 10.60 8.69 -11.73
C ARG A 221 9.41 8.79 -12.67
N PHE A 222 8.21 8.46 -12.19
CA PHE A 222 7.00 8.51 -13.00
C PHE A 222 6.71 9.92 -13.51
N PHE A 223 7.01 10.95 -12.71
CA PHE A 223 6.80 12.35 -13.10
C PHE A 223 8.08 13.08 -13.57
N GLY A 224 9.22 12.38 -13.68
CA GLY A 224 10.50 12.99 -14.06
C GLY A 224 11.00 14.07 -13.09
N MET A 225 10.64 13.97 -11.80
CA MET A 225 11.06 14.92 -10.76
C MET A 225 12.45 14.58 -10.22
N ASP A 226 13.23 15.61 -9.91
CA ASP A 226 14.47 15.45 -9.14
C ASP A 226 14.16 15.17 -7.65
N VAL A 227 15.16 14.72 -6.90
CA VAL A 227 15.02 14.37 -5.47
C VAL A 227 14.50 15.56 -4.66
N LYS A 228 15.02 16.76 -4.92
CA LYS A 228 14.60 17.97 -4.20
C LYS A 228 13.13 18.28 -4.44
N THR A 229 12.67 18.24 -5.69
CA THR A 229 11.26 18.44 -6.00
C THR A 229 10.40 17.37 -5.36
N THR A 230 10.81 16.10 -5.45
CA THR A 230 10.06 14.99 -4.87
C THR A 230 9.92 15.13 -3.35
N LEU A 231 10.98 15.57 -2.65
CA LEU A 231 10.90 15.89 -1.21
C LEU A 231 9.91 17.03 -0.91
N LEU A 232 9.90 18.08 -1.74
CA LEU A 232 9.01 19.24 -1.54
C LEU A 232 7.55 18.96 -1.91
N THR A 233 7.29 17.95 -2.73
CA THR A 233 5.95 17.60 -3.18
C THR A 233 5.42 16.36 -2.47
N TRP A 234 6.02 15.21 -2.73
CA TRP A 234 5.58 13.90 -2.27
C TRP A 234 5.69 13.78 -0.75
N THR A 235 6.86 14.03 -0.17
CA THR A 235 7.06 13.91 1.28
C THR A 235 6.13 14.84 2.06
N VAL A 236 5.98 16.07 1.59
CA VAL A 236 5.08 17.06 2.21
C VAL A 236 3.62 16.60 2.11
N MET A 237 3.18 16.16 0.93
CA MET A 237 1.82 15.68 0.70
C MET A 237 1.50 14.45 1.57
N GLU A 238 2.37 13.45 1.57
CA GLU A 238 2.24 12.23 2.39
C GLU A 238 2.18 12.57 3.89
N THR A 239 3.03 13.48 4.34
CA THR A 239 3.04 13.93 5.73
C THR A 239 1.75 14.66 6.10
N LEU A 240 1.23 15.51 5.22
CA LEU A 240 -0.06 16.18 5.43
C LEU A 240 -1.20 15.17 5.51
N ILE A 241 -1.23 14.17 4.62
CA ILE A 241 -2.23 13.10 4.63
C ILE A 241 -2.17 12.33 5.96
N GLY A 242 -0.97 11.94 6.40
CA GLY A 242 -0.80 11.22 7.67
C GLY A 242 -1.18 12.07 8.88
N VAL A 243 -0.81 13.36 8.94
CA VAL A 243 -1.19 14.23 10.06
C VAL A 243 -2.70 14.49 10.09
N MET A 244 -3.34 14.72 8.93
CA MET A 244 -4.79 14.87 8.86
C MET A 244 -5.52 13.57 9.23
N GLY A 245 -5.04 12.43 8.73
CA GLY A 245 -5.59 11.11 9.06
C GLY A 245 -5.50 10.82 10.56
N PHE A 246 -4.37 11.15 11.18
CA PHE A 246 -4.20 11.04 12.62
C PHE A 246 -5.12 11.98 13.40
N ALA A 247 -5.25 13.24 12.98
CA ALA A 247 -6.13 14.19 13.65
C ALA A 247 -7.60 13.72 13.64
N ILE A 248 -8.07 13.22 12.50
CA ILE A 248 -9.41 12.64 12.37
C ILE A 248 -9.56 11.40 13.26
N ALA A 249 -8.58 10.49 13.23
CA ALA A 249 -8.57 9.29 14.06
C ALA A 249 -8.59 9.63 15.56
N ALA A 250 -7.82 10.61 15.99
CA ALA A 250 -7.76 11.06 17.38
C ALA A 250 -9.11 11.61 17.86
N ILE A 251 -9.79 12.41 17.02
CA ILE A 251 -11.14 12.91 17.32
C ILE A 251 -12.13 11.75 17.47
N ILE A 252 -12.12 10.80 16.52
CA ILE A 252 -13.01 9.63 16.57
C ILE A 252 -12.74 8.80 17.83
N PHE A 253 -11.48 8.55 18.16
CA PHE A 253 -11.07 7.79 19.33
C PHE A 253 -11.56 8.44 20.62
N TRP A 254 -11.42 9.76 20.74
CA TRP A 254 -11.88 10.51 21.90
C TRP A 254 -13.41 10.48 22.03
N LEU A 255 -14.14 10.76 20.94
CA LEU A 255 -15.60 10.70 20.93
C LEU A 255 -16.13 9.31 21.30
N ALA A 256 -15.49 8.26 20.78
CA ALA A 256 -15.83 6.88 21.10
C ALA A 256 -15.56 6.51 22.57
N GLY A 257 -14.62 7.19 23.23
CA GLY A 257 -14.34 6.99 24.66
C GLY A 257 -15.26 7.78 25.60
N VAL A 258 -15.95 8.81 25.10
CA VAL A 258 -16.94 9.58 25.87
C VAL A 258 -18.35 9.00 25.72
N ALA A 259 -18.62 8.32 24.61
CA ALA A 259 -19.94 7.79 24.26
C ALA A 259 -20.21 6.34 24.73
N GLY A 260 -19.21 5.66 25.31
CA GLY A 260 -19.30 4.28 25.82
C GLY A 260 -18.84 4.21 27.27
#